data_AF-A0A818Z4E2-F1
#
_entry.id   AF-A0A818Z4E2-F1
#
_cell.length_a   1.000
_cell.length_b   1.000
_cell.length_c   1.000
_cell.angle_alpha   90.00
_cell.angle_beta   90.00
_cell.angle_gamma   90.00
#
_symmetry.space_group_name_H-M   'P 1'
#
loop_
_entity.id
_entity.type
_entity.pdbx_description
1 polymer ?
#
loop_
_entity_poly.entity_id
_entity_poly.type
_entity_poly.pdbx_seq_one_letter_code
_entity_poly.pdbx_strand_id
1 'polypeptide(L)'
;MATSNIFVVEPQKLLDLIQTINKHEQNQFISARKSKDPVLVPIVVHCSAGVGRTGTYIAVDTIMRSIDREQNNLLTMQLDVMGIVYQLRQDRGKMVQTKDQYLLVNRCVKEYLKQTNRLNDILQQSSVYENVYMNPTTSNNDPIMKSPSNRSNKSEYSSSKVGDRSRRSSPVS
;
A
#
# COMPACT_ATOMS: atom_id res chain seq x y z
N MET A 1 17.25 -23.36 23.83
CA MET A 1 16.56 -22.13 23.40
C MET A 1 16.54 -22.14 21.89
N ALA A 2 15.38 -22.41 21.28
CA ALA A 2 15.25 -22.51 19.83
C ALA A 2 15.21 -21.11 19.22
N THR A 3 16.22 -20.76 18.43
CA THR A 3 16.17 -19.61 17.52
C THR A 3 15.14 -19.95 16.45
N SER A 4 13.93 -19.44 16.63
CA SER A 4 12.86 -19.58 15.64
C SER A 4 13.33 -18.91 14.35
N ASN A 5 13.68 -19.74 13.36
CA ASN A 5 13.77 -19.39 11.95
C ASN A 5 12.46 -18.76 11.51
N ILE A 6 12.31 -17.46 11.75
CA ILE A 6 11.28 -16.65 11.12
C ILE A 6 11.72 -16.53 9.68
N PHE A 7 11.14 -17.39 8.82
CA PHE A 7 11.21 -17.25 7.37
C PHE A 7 10.58 -15.90 6.98
N VAL A 8 11.36 -14.84 7.10
CA VAL A 8 11.08 -13.56 6.46
C VAL A 8 11.26 -13.81 4.97
N VAL A 9 10.18 -13.74 4.18
CA VAL A 9 10.32 -13.76 2.73
C VAL A 9 11.21 -12.60 2.33
N GLU A 10 12.33 -12.90 1.68
CA GLU A 10 13.24 -11.89 1.13
C GLU A 10 12.48 -11.01 0.14
N PRO A 11 12.50 -9.66 0.30
CA PRO A 11 11.78 -8.74 -0.58
C PRO A 11 12.08 -8.97 -2.06
N GLN A 12 13.34 -9.29 -2.38
CA GLN A 12 13.78 -9.53 -3.75
C GLN A 12 12.98 -10.63 -4.45
N LYS A 13 12.69 -11.75 -3.75
CA LYS A 13 11.95 -12.87 -4.35
C LYS A 13 10.53 -12.47 -4.75
N LEU A 14 9.89 -11.59 -3.96
CA LEU A 14 8.56 -11.08 -4.29
C LEU A 14 8.63 -10.08 -5.45
N LEU A 15 9.64 -9.21 -5.48
CA LEU A 15 9.87 -8.29 -6.59
C LEU A 15 10.12 -9.04 -7.90
N ASP A 16 10.99 -10.05 -7.90
CA ASP A 16 11.29 -10.88 -9.07
C ASP A 16 10.04 -11.57 -9.61
N LEU A 17 9.20 -12.10 -8.72
CA LEU A 17 7.91 -12.71 -9.08
C LEU A 17 6.98 -11.69 -9.75
N ILE A 18 6.78 -10.52 -9.14
CA ILE A 18 5.89 -9.47 -9.67
C ILE A 18 6.42 -8.97 -11.02
N GLN A 19 7.72 -8.70 -11.15
CA GLN A 19 8.33 -8.26 -12.40
C GLN A 19 8.19 -9.31 -13.50
N THR A 20 8.36 -10.59 -13.17
CA THR A 20 8.16 -11.70 -14.11
C THR A 20 6.72 -11.75 -14.61
N ILE A 21 5.74 -11.63 -13.70
CA ILE A 21 4.32 -11.61 -14.07
C ILE A 21 3.98 -10.39 -14.92
N ASN A 22 4.44 -9.19 -14.53
CA ASN A 22 4.19 -7.95 -15.27
C ASN A 22 4.79 -8.00 -16.68
N LYS A 23 5.99 -8.56 -16.85
CA LYS A 23 6.60 -8.79 -18.17
C LYS A 23 5.77 -9.74 -19.02
N HIS A 24 5.24 -10.81 -18.43
CA HIS A 24 4.39 -11.75 -19.14
C HIS A 24 3.03 -11.13 -19.53
N GLU A 25 2.41 -10.35 -18.64
CA GLU A 25 1.18 -9.59 -18.93
C GLU A 25 1.38 -8.63 -20.11
N GLN A 26 2.49 -7.88 -20.15
CA GLN A 26 2.81 -7.00 -21.27
C GLN A 26 2.95 -7.76 -22.60
N ASN A 27 3.60 -8.92 -22.59
CA ASN A 27 3.72 -9.76 -23.79
C ASN A 27 2.36 -10.27 -24.28
N GLN A 28 1.48 -10.66 -23.36
CA GLN A 28 0.11 -11.06 -23.70
C GLN A 28 -0.70 -9.88 -24.23
N PHE A 29 -0.54 -8.69 -23.65
CA PHE A 29 -1.20 -7.47 -24.09
C PHE A 29 -0.80 -7.07 -25.52
N ILE A 30 0.51 -7.15 -25.84
CA ILE A 30 1.04 -6.90 -27.19
C ILE A 30 0.47 -7.93 -28.18
N SER A 31 0.37 -9.19 -27.78
CA SER A 31 -0.17 -10.27 -28.61
C SER A 31 -1.67 -10.10 -28.84
N ALA A 32 -2.44 -9.75 -27.80
CA ALA A 32 -3.87 -9.50 -27.88
C ALA A 32 -4.20 -8.34 -28.81
N ARG A 33 -3.42 -7.24 -28.78
CA ARG A 33 -3.61 -6.11 -29.72
C ARG A 33 -3.40 -6.46 -31.19
N LYS A 34 -2.78 -7.61 -31.52
CA LYS A 34 -2.67 -8.10 -32.90
C LYS A 34 -3.91 -8.86 -33.36
N SER A 35 -4.80 -9.28 -32.45
CA SER A 35 -6.07 -9.91 -32.83
C SER A 35 -7.09 -8.86 -33.27
N LYS A 36 -8.08 -9.28 -34.06
CA LYS A 36 -9.19 -8.41 -34.48
C LYS A 36 -10.06 -7.95 -33.30
N ASP A 37 -10.17 -8.79 -32.27
CA ASP A 37 -10.94 -8.53 -31.05
C ASP A 37 -10.05 -8.78 -29.81
N PRO A 38 -9.36 -7.74 -29.29
CA PRO A 38 -8.50 -7.89 -28.12
C PRO A 38 -9.35 -8.01 -26.85
N VAL A 39 -9.38 -9.20 -26.26
CA VAL A 39 -9.97 -9.42 -24.93
C VAL A 39 -8.88 -9.30 -23.87
N LEU A 40 -8.99 -8.30 -22.99
CA LEU A 40 -8.13 -8.15 -21.82
C LEU A 40 -8.78 -8.82 -20.62
N VAL A 41 -8.07 -9.75 -20.01
CA VAL A 41 -8.56 -10.50 -18.83
C VAL A 41 -7.78 -10.08 -17.59
N PRO A 42 -8.45 -9.91 -16.44
CA PRO A 42 -7.78 -9.56 -15.19
C PRO A 42 -6.90 -10.72 -14.67
N ILE A 43 -5.78 -10.38 -14.05
CA ILE A 43 -4.93 -11.38 -13.36
C ILE A 43 -5.63 -11.86 -12.10
N VAL A 44 -5.79 -13.18 -11.97
CA VAL A 44 -6.33 -13.81 -10.75
C VAL A 44 -5.20 -14.08 -9.77
N VAL A 45 -5.25 -13.46 -8.60
CA VAL A 45 -4.30 -13.67 -7.51
C VAL A 45 -5.03 -14.27 -6.31
N HIS A 46 -4.59 -15.43 -5.84
CA HIS A 46 -5.19 -16.07 -4.66
C HIS A 46 -4.15 -16.64 -3.72
N CYS A 47 -4.58 -16.93 -2.49
CA CYS A 47 -3.83 -17.77 -1.57
C CYS A 47 -4.79 -18.77 -0.92
N SER A 48 -5.06 -18.67 0.38
CA SER A 48 -6.13 -19.42 1.06
C SER A 48 -7.40 -18.56 1.14
N ALA A 49 -7.52 -17.67 2.13
CA ALA A 49 -8.65 -16.75 2.23
C ALA A 49 -8.64 -15.58 1.22
N GLY A 50 -7.55 -15.43 0.45
CA GLY A 50 -7.41 -14.39 -0.57
C GLY A 50 -7.30 -12.97 -0.01
N VAL A 51 -6.68 -12.78 1.17
CA VAL A 51 -6.56 -11.46 1.82
C VAL A 51 -5.15 -11.12 2.31
N GLY A 52 -4.42 -12.09 2.89
CA GLY A 52 -3.07 -11.89 3.43
C GLY A 52 -2.02 -11.75 2.33
N ARG A 53 -1.46 -12.88 1.88
CA ARG A 53 -0.45 -12.93 0.79
C ARG A 53 -0.95 -12.29 -0.51
N THR A 54 -2.23 -12.50 -0.82
CA THR A 54 -2.90 -11.85 -1.97
C THR A 54 -2.86 -10.34 -1.85
N GLY A 55 -3.25 -9.78 -0.70
CA GLY A 55 -3.20 -8.34 -0.48
C GLY A 55 -1.77 -7.80 -0.47
N THR A 56 -0.81 -8.54 0.06
CA THR A 56 0.61 -8.15 0.02
C THR A 56 1.13 -8.07 -1.41
N TYR A 57 0.85 -9.08 -2.24
CA TYR A 57 1.20 -9.06 -3.66
C TYR A 57 0.58 -7.85 -4.37
N ILE A 58 -0.74 -7.67 -4.24
CA ILE A 58 -1.47 -6.61 -4.95
C ILE A 58 -1.00 -5.22 -4.49
N ALA A 59 -0.73 -5.03 -3.19
CA ALA A 59 -0.21 -3.77 -2.68
C ALA A 59 1.16 -3.43 -3.30
N VAL A 60 2.09 -4.38 -3.31
CA VAL A 60 3.43 -4.16 -3.89
C VAL A 60 3.34 -3.88 -5.38
N ASP A 61 2.60 -4.68 -6.15
CA ASP A 61 2.42 -4.47 -7.59
C ASP A 61 1.77 -3.10 -7.89
N THR A 62 0.74 -2.72 -7.12
CA THR A 62 0.08 -1.40 -7.27
C THR A 62 1.07 -0.26 -7.06
N ILE A 63 1.91 -0.35 -6.03
CA ILE A 63 2.91 0.67 -5.73
C ILE A 63 4.00 0.70 -6.81
N MET A 64 4.50 -0.45 -7.25
CA MET A 64 5.50 -0.54 -8.32
C MET A 64 4.99 0.11 -9.61
N ARG A 65 3.75 -0.20 -10.01
CA ARG A 65 3.13 0.43 -11.20
C ARG A 65 2.92 1.93 -11.02
N SER A 66 2.58 2.41 -9.82
CA SER A 66 2.47 3.85 -9.55
C SER A 66 3.82 4.55 -9.66
N ILE A 67 4.88 3.95 -9.10
CA ILE A 67 6.26 4.39 -9.28
C ILE A 67 6.53 4.47 -10.80
N ASP A 68 6.41 3.38 -11.54
CA ASP A 68 6.72 3.32 -12.98
C ASP A 68 5.94 4.30 -13.85
N ARG A 69 4.69 4.65 -13.49
CA ARG A 69 3.89 5.64 -14.23
C ARG A 69 4.39 7.08 -14.05
N GLU A 70 4.89 7.43 -12.87
CA GLU A 70 5.32 8.79 -12.56
C GLU A 70 6.79 9.04 -12.94
N GLN A 71 7.15 8.79 -14.21
CA GLN A 71 8.53 8.90 -14.70
C GLN A 71 9.10 10.32 -14.64
N ASN A 72 8.25 11.35 -14.67
CA ASN A 72 8.68 12.75 -14.83
C ASN A 72 8.47 13.63 -13.58
N ASN A 73 7.86 13.13 -12.51
CA ASN A 73 7.46 13.96 -11.35
C ASN A 73 7.54 13.23 -10.00
N LEU A 74 8.64 12.50 -9.77
CA LEU A 74 8.93 11.88 -8.46
C LEU A 74 8.92 12.83 -7.28
N LEU A 75 9.29 14.08 -7.51
CA LEU A 75 9.35 15.11 -6.46
C LEU A 75 7.97 15.45 -5.90
N THR A 76 6.89 15.14 -6.62
CA THR A 76 5.50 15.32 -6.15
C THR A 76 4.81 14.01 -5.77
N MET A 77 5.45 12.86 -6.05
CA MET A 77 4.85 11.56 -5.82
C MET A 77 4.78 11.25 -4.31
N GLN A 78 3.58 11.35 -3.74
CA GLN A 78 3.35 10.88 -2.37
C GLN A 78 3.15 9.37 -2.36
N LEU A 79 4.22 8.63 -2.05
CA LEU A 79 4.13 7.18 -1.83
C LEU A 79 3.43 6.88 -0.50
N ASP A 80 2.11 6.74 -0.55
CA ASP A 80 1.29 6.40 0.61
C ASP A 80 0.93 4.91 0.65
N VAL A 81 1.81 4.12 1.27
CA VAL A 81 1.58 2.68 1.51
C VAL A 81 0.32 2.45 2.36
N MET A 82 0.06 3.33 3.33
CA MET A 82 -1.09 3.20 4.23
C MET A 82 -2.39 3.44 3.47
N GLY A 83 -2.46 4.49 2.66
CA GLY A 83 -3.61 4.80 1.80
C GLY A 83 -3.91 3.70 0.80
N ILE A 84 -2.88 3.09 0.20
CA ILE A 84 -3.06 1.95 -0.71
C ILE A 84 -3.64 0.73 0.02
N VAL A 85 -3.08 0.38 1.18
CA VAL A 85 -3.60 -0.74 1.98
C VAL A 85 -5.01 -0.45 2.49
N TYR A 86 -5.30 0.81 2.84
CA TYR A 86 -6.64 1.25 3.21
C TYR A 86 -7.62 1.05 2.05
N GLN A 87 -7.29 1.49 0.84
CA GLN A 87 -8.14 1.32 -0.34
C GLN A 87 -8.38 -0.17 -0.65
N LEU A 88 -7.33 -0.99 -0.61
CA LEU A 88 -7.48 -2.44 -0.80
C LEU A 88 -8.43 -3.07 0.24
N ARG A 89 -8.45 -2.54 1.47
CA ARG A 89 -9.37 -2.99 2.53
C ARG A 89 -10.80 -2.52 2.32
N GLN A 90 -11.03 -1.41 1.61
CA GLN A 90 -12.35 -1.00 1.16
C GLN A 90 -12.87 -1.95 0.07
N ASP A 91 -12.00 -2.32 -0.88
CA ASP A 91 -12.37 -3.22 -1.99
C ASP A 91 -12.59 -4.66 -1.50
N ARG A 92 -11.76 -5.13 -0.55
CA ARG A 92 -11.91 -6.44 0.11
C ARG A 92 -11.42 -6.38 1.55
N GLY A 93 -12.29 -6.70 2.51
CA GLY A 93 -11.94 -6.65 3.93
C GLY A 93 -10.69 -7.47 4.28
N LYS A 94 -9.88 -6.95 5.22
CA LYS A 94 -8.67 -7.60 5.78
C LYS A 94 -7.50 -7.81 4.81
N MET A 95 -7.47 -7.12 3.67
CA MET A 95 -6.29 -7.10 2.79
C MET A 95 -5.03 -6.66 3.54
N VAL A 96 -3.91 -7.36 3.33
CA VAL A 96 -2.67 -7.24 4.13
C VAL A 96 -2.98 -7.45 5.61
N GLN A 97 -3.01 -8.73 6.01
CA GLN A 97 -3.64 -9.18 7.25
C GLN A 97 -2.77 -8.98 8.49
N THR A 98 -1.44 -9.07 8.35
CA THR A 98 -0.51 -9.03 9.50
C THR A 98 0.47 -7.85 9.41
N LYS A 99 1.04 -7.48 10.57
CA LYS A 99 2.11 -6.47 10.65
C LYS A 99 3.31 -6.84 9.77
N ASP A 100 3.73 -8.11 9.78
CA ASP A 100 4.89 -8.55 9.01
C ASP A 100 4.67 -8.45 7.50
N GLN A 101 3.44 -8.70 7.03
CA GLN A 101 3.05 -8.48 5.65
C GLN A 101 3.13 -7.01 5.29
N TYR A 102 2.65 -6.11 6.15
CA TYR A 102 2.77 -4.66 5.94
C TYR A 102 4.23 -4.19 5.93
N LEU A 103 5.08 -4.72 6.83
CA LEU A 103 6.53 -4.45 6.83
C LEU A 103 7.21 -5.01 5.59
N LEU A 104 6.75 -6.14 5.06
CA LEU A 104 7.25 -6.69 3.80
C LEU A 104 6.91 -5.78 2.62
N VAL A 105 5.70 -5.21 2.56
CA VAL A 105 5.33 -4.21 1.54
C VAL A 105 6.32 -3.05 1.55
N ASN A 106 6.56 -2.44 2.72
CA ASN A 106 7.51 -1.32 2.87
C ASN A 106 8.93 -1.70 2.43
N ARG A 107 9.40 -2.89 2.81
CA ARG A 107 10.72 -3.39 2.40
C ARG A 107 10.81 -3.58 0.89
N CYS A 108 9.78 -4.14 0.24
CA CYS A 108 9.73 -4.28 -1.21
C CYS A 108 9.76 -2.93 -1.93
N VAL A 109 8.99 -1.94 -1.44
CA VAL A 109 8.99 -0.59 -2.00
C VAL A 109 10.39 0.04 -1.91
N LYS A 110 11.03 -0.04 -0.75
CA LYS A 110 12.39 0.48 -0.56
C LYS A 110 13.39 -0.19 -1.50
N GLU A 111 13.37 -1.52 -1.61
CA GLU A 111 14.28 -2.24 -2.51
C GLU A 111 13.98 -1.94 -3.99
N TYR A 112 12.72 -1.79 -4.37
CA TYR A 112 12.36 -1.46 -5.73
C TYR A 112 12.81 -0.06 -6.15
N LEU A 113 12.59 0.95 -5.30
CA LEU A 113 13.12 2.30 -5.54
C LEU A 113 14.65 2.31 -5.71
N LYS A 114 15.33 1.41 -4.99
CA LYS A 114 16.79 1.20 -5.03
C LYS A 114 17.19 0.64 -6.39
N GLN A 115 16.51 -0.41 -6.86
CA GLN A 115 16.72 -1.01 -8.19
C GLN A 115 16.48 -0.02 -9.33
N THR A 116 15.48 0.85 -9.20
CA THR A 116 15.17 1.85 -10.24
C THR A 116 16.03 3.12 -10.14
N ASN A 117 16.99 3.19 -9.20
CA ASN A 117 17.79 4.40 -8.88
C ASN A 117 16.96 5.63 -8.45
N ARG A 118 15.70 5.43 -8.03
CA ARG A 118 14.75 6.49 -7.66
C ARG A 118 14.78 6.84 -6.19
N LEU A 119 15.48 6.04 -5.37
CA LEU A 119 15.70 6.39 -3.97
C LEU A 119 16.44 7.72 -3.81
N ASN A 120 17.39 8.01 -4.69
CA ASN A 120 18.17 9.25 -4.59
C ASN A 120 17.30 10.48 -4.86
N ASP A 121 16.32 10.38 -5.76
CA ASP A 121 15.35 11.46 -6.04
C ASP A 121 14.49 11.78 -4.82
N ILE A 122 14.19 10.78 -3.99
CA ILE A 122 13.39 10.92 -2.76
C ILE A 122 14.27 11.38 -1.58
N LEU A 123 15.48 10.83 -1.47
CA LEU A 123 16.40 11.10 -0.34
C LEU A 123 17.10 12.45 -0.46
N GLN A 124 17.32 13.00 -1.66
CA GLN A 124 17.91 14.35 -1.82
C GLN A 124 17.09 15.47 -1.17
N GLN A 125 15.82 15.24 -0.80
CA GLN A 125 15.02 16.21 -0.04
C GLN A 125 15.01 15.99 1.48
N SER A 126 15.74 14.99 1.99
CA SER A 126 15.48 14.50 3.34
C SER A 126 16.70 14.54 4.25
N SER A 127 16.98 15.72 4.81
CA SER A 127 17.62 15.86 6.13
C SER A 127 16.80 15.22 7.28
N VAL A 128 15.70 14.52 6.95
CA VAL A 128 14.69 13.98 7.87
C VAL A 128 14.71 12.44 7.93
N TYR A 129 15.13 11.72 6.86
CA TYR A 129 15.09 10.24 6.87
C TYR A 129 16.20 9.59 7.71
N GLU A 130 17.35 10.24 7.83
CA GLU A 130 18.50 9.71 8.60
C GLU A 130 18.20 9.66 10.11
N ASN A 131 17.31 10.51 10.61
CA ASN A 131 16.99 10.62 12.03
C ASN A 131 15.89 9.66 12.54
N VAL A 132 15.13 9.00 11.66
CA VAL A 132 13.98 8.16 12.07
C VAL A 132 14.20 6.67 11.84
N TYR A 133 15.03 6.28 10.86
CA TYR A 133 15.13 4.87 10.43
C TYR A 133 16.53 4.25 10.51
N MET A 134 17.57 4.98 10.93
CA MET A 134 18.96 4.46 11.00
C MET A 134 19.65 4.70 12.36
N ASN A 135 18.92 4.66 13.47
CA ASN A 135 19.53 4.53 14.80
C ASN A 135 19.09 3.21 15.45
N PRO A 136 19.94 2.16 15.45
CA PRO A 136 19.73 1.01 16.31
C PRO A 136 20.23 1.37 17.72
N THR A 137 19.52 2.24 18.43
CA THR A 137 19.79 2.41 19.86
C THR A 137 19.12 1.29 20.62
N THR A 138 19.89 0.22 20.83
CA THR A 138 19.77 -0.62 22.02
C THR A 138 19.74 0.26 23.26
N SER A 139 18.56 0.50 23.82
CA SER A 139 18.37 0.66 25.28
C SER A 139 16.89 0.80 25.58
N ASN A 140 16.46 0.03 26.57
CA ASN A 140 15.13 0.01 27.16
C ASN A 140 14.57 1.42 27.38
N ASN A 141 13.43 1.72 26.74
CA ASN A 141 12.34 2.60 27.19
C ASN A 141 11.40 2.85 25.99
N ASP A 142 10.26 2.16 25.95
CA ASP A 142 9.22 2.36 24.95
C ASP A 142 8.61 3.78 25.04
N PRO A 143 8.51 4.55 23.93
CA PRO A 143 7.68 5.75 23.93
C PRO A 143 6.22 5.35 23.71
N ILE A 144 5.40 5.59 24.73
CA ILE A 144 3.94 5.59 24.68
C ILE A 144 3.49 6.44 23.47
N MET A 145 2.67 5.87 22.58
CA MET A 145 1.91 6.63 21.57
C MET A 145 1.07 7.69 22.31
N LYS A 146 1.53 8.94 22.32
CA LYS A 146 0.65 10.07 22.65
C LYS A 146 -0.20 10.35 21.42
N SER A 147 -1.50 10.10 21.57
CA SER A 147 -2.53 10.55 20.63
C SER A 147 -2.36 12.05 20.33
N PRO A 148 -2.54 12.51 19.08
CA PRO A 148 -2.48 13.94 18.78
C PRO A 148 -3.51 14.71 19.61
N SER A 149 -3.01 15.61 20.44
CA SER A 149 -3.77 16.56 21.23
C SER A 149 -4.57 17.52 20.35
N ASN A 150 -5.84 17.71 20.70
CA ASN A 150 -6.76 18.73 20.20
C ASN A 150 -6.07 20.05 19.83
N ARG A 151 -6.21 20.46 18.56
CA ARG A 151 -6.10 21.88 18.18
C ARG A 151 -7.45 22.33 17.64
N SER A 152 -8.11 23.11 18.48
CA SER A 152 -9.35 23.83 18.26
C SER A 152 -9.33 24.65 16.97
N ASN A 153 -10.29 24.41 16.08
CA ASN A 153 -10.83 25.44 15.20
C ASN A 153 -12.29 25.66 15.58
N LYS A 154 -12.57 26.85 16.12
CA LYS A 154 -13.92 27.38 16.33
C LYS A 154 -14.60 27.49 14.96
N SER A 155 -15.70 26.79 14.75
CA SER A 155 -16.75 27.23 13.83
C SER A 155 -17.93 27.71 14.68
N GLU A 156 -18.25 28.99 14.52
CA GLU A 156 -19.56 29.54 14.91
C GLU A 156 -20.60 28.93 13.97
N TYR A 157 -21.52 28.13 14.50
CA TYR A 157 -22.82 27.94 13.86
C TYR A 157 -23.89 27.74 14.93
N SER A 158 -24.79 28.71 14.97
CA SER A 158 -25.83 28.93 15.96
C SER A 158 -26.88 27.83 15.96
N SER A 159 -27.32 27.45 17.16
CA SER A 159 -28.50 26.60 17.39
C SER A 159 -29.76 27.21 16.80
N SER A 160 -30.51 26.42 16.02
CA SER A 160 -31.97 26.44 16.06
C SER A 160 -32.49 25.01 16.00
N LYS A 161 -33.26 24.65 17.03
CA LYS A 161 -34.05 23.41 17.13
C LYS A 161 -35.16 23.43 16.07
N VAL A 162 -35.57 22.24 15.61
CA VAL A 162 -36.97 21.74 15.50
C VAL A 162 -37.02 20.54 14.55
N GLY A 163 -37.69 19.45 14.95
CA GLY A 163 -38.40 18.57 14.02
C GLY A 163 -38.01 17.09 13.97
N ASP A 164 -38.48 16.33 14.96
CA ASP A 164 -38.65 14.87 14.90
C ASP A 164 -39.58 14.47 13.74
N ARG A 165 -39.13 13.55 12.86
CA ARG A 165 -40.02 12.71 12.04
C ARG A 165 -39.42 11.32 11.81
N SER A 166 -39.92 10.41 12.62
CA SER A 166 -39.91 8.97 12.42
C SER A 166 -40.61 8.53 11.10
N ARG A 167 -40.15 7.38 10.58
CA ARG A 167 -40.80 6.42 9.66
C ARG A 167 -41.03 6.85 8.19
N ARG A 168 -40.32 6.20 7.27
CA ARG A 168 -40.92 5.67 6.04
C ARG A 168 -40.20 4.42 5.54
N SER A 169 -40.99 3.35 5.47
CA SER A 169 -40.69 2.03 4.91
C SER A 169 -40.53 2.10 3.38
N SER A 170 -39.57 1.34 2.86
CA SER A 170 -39.37 1.11 1.41
C SER A 170 -40.48 0.23 0.82
N PRO A 171 -40.93 0.45 -0.43
CA PRO A 171 -41.83 -0.45 -1.12
C PRO A 171 -41.07 -1.61 -1.77
N VAL A 172 -41.67 -2.79 -1.71
CA VAL A 172 -41.28 -4.00 -2.42
C VAL A 172 -41.70 -3.87 -3.88
N SER A 173 -40.84 -4.30 -4.80
CA SER A 173 -41.18 -4.67 -6.18
C SER A 173 -40.31 -5.86 -6.58
#